data_AF-A0A7H0IH28-F1
#
_entry.id   AF-A0A7H0IH28-F1
#
_cell.length_a   1.000
_cell.length_b   1.000
_cell.length_c   1.000
_cell.angle_alpha   90.00
_cell.angle_beta   90.00
_cell.angle_gamma   90.00
#
_symmetry.space_group_name_H-M   'P 1'
#
loop_
_entity.id
_entity.type
_entity.pdbx_description
1 polymer ?
#
loop_
_entity_poly.entity_id
_entity_poly.type
_entity_poly.pdbx_seq_one_letter_code
_entity_poly.pdbx_strand_id
1 'polypeptide(L)'
;MGPRKRAAATVGTLIAAFLLPMAAQAPAQAAANAWTPGISPLHSGEYVERDIPGGADADRALKICALASGIACVSVGQGDGKQSIFHLYRCGTRSLSNFVDALSVLNNQTGGAEVRFTGPKVGTYKAPADPNVIWNFPNEATFDFNTMSIC
;
A
#
# COMPACT_ATOMS: atom_id res chain seq x y z
N MET A 1 -64.31 -14.37 48.71
CA MET A 1 -63.98 -14.79 50.09
C MET A 1 -63.30 -16.14 49.99
N GLY A 2 -62.09 -16.46 50.41
CA GLY A 2 -60.84 -15.81 50.88
C GLY A 2 -59.72 -16.89 50.67
N PRO A 3 -58.52 -16.86 51.29
CA PRO A 3 -57.88 -15.82 52.09
C PRO A 3 -56.50 -15.36 51.53
N ARG A 4 -56.00 -14.25 52.09
CA ARG A 4 -54.66 -13.68 51.92
C ARG A 4 -53.59 -14.57 52.58
N LYS A 5 -52.38 -14.64 51.99
CA LYS A 5 -51.14 -14.86 52.76
C LYS A 5 -50.02 -13.98 52.20
N ARG A 6 -49.51 -13.10 53.06
CA ARG A 6 -48.23 -12.41 52.90
C ARG A 6 -47.13 -13.37 53.35
N ALA A 7 -46.01 -13.40 52.65
CA ALA A 7 -44.74 -13.90 53.19
C ALA A 7 -43.60 -13.05 52.62
N ALA A 8 -42.74 -12.62 53.53
CA ALA A 8 -41.64 -11.69 53.31
C ALA A 8 -40.32 -12.42 53.02
N ALA A 9 -39.41 -11.67 52.39
CA ALA A 9 -37.96 -11.72 52.47
C ALA A 9 -37.24 -13.01 52.09
N THR A 10 -36.36 -12.93 51.09
CA THR A 10 -34.93 -13.24 51.27
C THR A 10 -34.13 -12.48 50.21
N VAL A 11 -33.24 -11.61 50.68
CA VAL A 11 -32.22 -10.90 49.89
C VAL A 11 -31.14 -11.92 49.54
N GLY A 12 -30.90 -12.12 48.25
CA GLY A 12 -29.78 -12.90 47.71
C GLY A 12 -28.90 -12.00 46.87
N THR A 13 -27.81 -11.51 47.45
CA THR A 13 -26.80 -10.70 46.78
C THR A 13 -26.00 -11.56 45.82
N LEU A 14 -26.19 -11.41 44.50
CA LEU A 14 -25.27 -11.95 43.50
C LEU A 14 -24.38 -10.82 43.01
N ILE A 15 -23.18 -10.75 43.60
CA ILE A 15 -22.06 -9.97 43.07
C ILE A 15 -21.55 -10.73 41.84
N ALA A 16 -22.03 -10.38 40.65
CA ALA A 16 -21.42 -10.81 39.40
C ALA A 16 -20.32 -9.80 39.04
N ALA A 17 -19.09 -10.09 39.47
CA ALA A 17 -17.89 -9.42 38.99
C ALA A 17 -17.68 -9.80 37.51
N PHE A 18 -18.28 -9.04 36.59
CA PHE A 18 -17.88 -9.07 35.19
C PHE A 18 -16.57 -8.31 35.04
N LEU A 19 -15.47 -9.03 35.25
CA LEU A 19 -14.17 -8.71 34.66
C LEU A 19 -14.35 -8.80 33.14
N LEU A 20 -14.64 -7.67 32.49
CA LEU A 20 -14.51 -7.58 31.03
C LEU A 20 -13.03 -7.76 30.70
N PRO A 21 -12.65 -8.76 29.87
CA PRO A 21 -11.28 -8.85 29.40
C PRO A 21 -10.99 -7.65 28.50
N MET A 22 -10.17 -6.73 29.01
CA MET A 22 -9.35 -5.84 28.18
C MET A 22 -8.30 -6.72 27.47
N ALA A 23 -8.66 -7.32 26.34
CA ALA A 23 -7.70 -7.85 25.37
C ALA A 23 -8.38 -8.17 24.03
N ALA A 24 -7.59 -7.98 22.97
CA ALA A 24 -7.83 -8.37 21.58
C ALA A 24 -8.42 -7.32 20.62
N GLN A 25 -7.97 -6.07 20.72
CA GLN A 25 -7.81 -5.25 19.51
C GLN A 25 -6.34 -5.32 19.06
N ALA A 26 -5.96 -6.40 18.39
CA ALA A 26 -4.84 -6.47 17.42
C ALA A 26 -4.59 -7.94 17.04
N PRO A 27 -5.31 -8.45 16.03
CA PRO A 27 -4.56 -9.11 14.95
C PRO A 27 -5.04 -8.73 13.53
N ALA A 28 -6.12 -7.96 13.38
CA ALA A 28 -6.63 -7.59 12.05
C ALA A 28 -5.65 -6.70 11.26
N GLN A 29 -4.85 -5.87 11.94
CA GLN A 29 -3.83 -5.02 11.30
C GLN A 29 -2.60 -5.80 10.81
N ALA A 30 -2.30 -6.96 11.43
CA ALA A 30 -1.12 -7.76 11.09
C ALA A 30 -1.36 -8.71 9.90
N ALA A 31 -2.61 -9.13 9.69
CA ALA A 31 -3.00 -9.98 8.56
C ALA A 31 -3.29 -9.19 7.26
N ALA A 32 -3.46 -7.86 7.33
CA ALA A 32 -3.80 -7.04 6.18
C ALA A 32 -2.63 -6.74 5.21
N ASN A 33 -1.37 -7.03 5.56
CA ASN A 33 -0.22 -6.40 4.87
C ASN A 33 0.88 -7.35 4.36
N ALA A 34 0.61 -8.65 4.15
CA ALA A 34 1.63 -9.54 3.58
C ALA A 34 1.97 -9.22 2.11
N TRP A 35 1.05 -8.56 1.39
CA TRP A 35 1.17 -8.29 -0.05
C TRP A 35 1.22 -6.80 -0.38
N THR A 36 1.32 -5.92 0.61
CA THR A 36 1.38 -4.48 0.37
C THR A 36 2.74 -4.12 -0.25
N PRO A 37 2.77 -3.56 -1.48
CA PRO A 37 4.01 -3.19 -2.13
C PRO A 37 4.80 -2.16 -1.32
N GLY A 38 6.12 -2.26 -1.28
CA GLY A 38 6.97 -1.35 -0.52
C GLY A 38 8.18 -0.91 -1.34
N ILE A 39 8.46 0.38 -1.27
CA ILE A 39 9.67 1.03 -1.78
C ILE A 39 10.35 1.72 -0.60
N SER A 40 11.62 1.42 -0.34
CA SER A 40 12.36 1.97 0.79
C SER A 40 13.83 2.29 0.46
N PRO A 41 14.40 3.41 0.95
CA PRO A 41 13.74 4.43 1.75
C PRO A 41 12.84 5.34 0.91
N LEU A 42 11.81 5.91 1.55
CA LEU A 42 11.17 7.13 1.06
C LEU A 42 11.86 8.33 1.71
N HIS A 43 12.27 9.29 0.89
CA HIS A 43 12.89 10.52 1.39
C HIS A 43 11.84 11.53 1.86
N SER A 44 12.24 12.51 2.69
CA SER A 44 11.33 13.53 3.24
C SER A 44 10.52 14.22 2.14
N GLY A 45 9.20 13.99 2.07
CA GLY A 45 8.30 14.55 1.06
C GLY A 45 7.91 13.57 -0.04
N GLU A 46 8.58 12.41 -0.13
CA GLU A 46 8.11 11.25 -0.89
C GLU A 46 7.08 10.50 -0.07
N TYR A 47 6.05 9.97 -0.72
CA TYR A 47 4.96 9.28 -0.04
C TYR A 47 4.30 8.26 -0.97
N VAL A 48 3.35 7.50 -0.41
CA VAL A 48 2.59 6.50 -1.13
C VAL A 48 1.10 6.69 -0.87
N GLU A 49 0.31 6.73 -1.95
CA GLU A 49 -1.14 6.61 -1.91
C GLU A 49 -1.50 5.13 -2.05
N ARG A 50 -2.46 4.67 -1.24
CA ARG A 50 -2.83 3.26 -1.15
C ARG A 50 -4.27 3.06 -1.57
N ASP A 51 -4.58 1.84 -1.98
CA ASP A 51 -5.93 1.38 -2.27
C ASP A 51 -6.62 2.13 -3.41
N ILE A 52 -5.83 2.59 -4.39
CA ILE A 52 -6.35 3.22 -5.61
C ILE A 52 -6.94 2.13 -6.50
N PRO A 53 -8.18 2.25 -7.01
CA PRO A 53 -8.72 1.26 -7.95
C PRO A 53 -7.81 1.09 -9.17
N GLY A 54 -7.67 -0.15 -9.65
CA GLY A 54 -6.84 -0.47 -10.81
C GLY A 54 -7.39 0.07 -12.15
N GLY A 55 -6.66 -0.21 -13.23
CA GLY A 55 -7.06 0.19 -14.58
C GLY A 55 -7.05 1.71 -14.76
N ALA A 56 -8.15 2.26 -15.30
CA ALA A 56 -8.24 3.67 -15.68
C ALA A 56 -8.06 4.64 -14.49
N ASP A 57 -8.46 4.23 -13.28
CA ASP A 57 -8.30 5.06 -12.08
C ASP A 57 -6.83 5.16 -11.65
N ALA A 58 -6.07 4.06 -11.73
CA ALA A 58 -4.63 4.07 -11.49
C ALA A 58 -3.87 4.89 -12.54
N ASP A 59 -4.24 4.77 -13.82
CA ASP A 59 -3.68 5.62 -14.89
C ASP A 59 -3.95 7.11 -14.66
N ARG A 60 -5.16 7.43 -14.18
CA ARG A 60 -5.53 8.80 -13.81
C ARG A 60 -4.72 9.27 -12.60
N ALA A 61 -4.54 8.44 -11.59
CA ALA A 61 -3.75 8.76 -10.40
C ALA A 61 -2.27 9.00 -10.76
N LEU A 62 -1.68 8.19 -11.64
CA LEU A 62 -0.34 8.40 -12.18
C LEU A 62 -0.22 9.77 -12.86
N LYS A 63 -1.18 10.12 -13.73
CA LYS A 63 -1.20 11.42 -14.42
C LYS A 63 -1.34 12.60 -13.45
N ILE A 64 -2.15 12.46 -12.40
CA ILE A 64 -2.31 13.49 -11.36
C ILE A 64 -1.01 13.65 -10.56
N CYS A 65 -0.40 12.54 -10.15
CA CYS A 65 0.88 12.54 -9.45
C CYS A 65 1.97 13.27 -10.26
N ALA A 66 2.01 13.02 -11.57
CA ALA A 66 3.01 13.59 -12.47
C ALA A 66 2.71 15.02 -12.93
N LEU A 67 1.66 15.69 -12.43
CA LEU A 67 1.39 17.10 -12.75
C LEU A 67 2.51 18.03 -12.31
N ALA A 68 3.21 17.69 -11.22
CA ALA A 68 4.39 18.40 -10.79
C ALA A 68 5.63 17.89 -11.52
N SER A 69 6.36 18.81 -12.17
CA SER A 69 7.66 18.52 -12.78
C SER A 69 8.66 18.03 -11.73
N GLY A 70 9.51 17.08 -12.11
CA GLY A 70 10.54 16.53 -11.24
C GLY A 70 10.11 15.29 -10.44
N ILE A 71 8.91 14.76 -10.66
CA ILE A 71 8.39 13.58 -9.97
C ILE A 71 8.32 12.38 -10.92
N ALA A 72 8.75 11.22 -10.42
CA ALA A 72 8.42 9.92 -10.97
C ALA A 72 7.33 9.26 -10.12
N CYS A 73 6.28 8.82 -10.80
CA CYS A 73 5.12 8.18 -10.21
C CYS A 73 5.14 6.70 -10.54
N VAL A 74 5.13 5.85 -9.52
CA VAL A 74 5.21 4.38 -9.68
C VAL A 74 3.94 3.75 -9.13
N SER A 75 3.18 3.07 -9.98
CA SER A 75 2.01 2.27 -9.61
C SER A 75 2.40 0.82 -9.46
N VAL A 76 2.00 0.17 -8.36
CA VAL A 76 2.19 -1.27 -8.16
C VAL A 76 0.92 -1.90 -7.61
N GLY A 77 0.50 -2.99 -8.25
CA GLY A 77 -0.71 -3.70 -7.86
C GLY A 77 -0.55 -4.38 -6.50
N GLN A 78 -1.65 -4.43 -5.75
CA GLN A 78 -1.72 -5.05 -4.43
C GLN A 78 -2.25 -6.49 -4.49
N GLY A 79 -2.57 -7.01 -5.68
CA GLY A 79 -3.11 -8.36 -5.89
C GLY A 79 -4.62 -8.51 -5.62
N ASP A 80 -5.31 -7.44 -5.24
CA ASP A 80 -6.75 -7.40 -4.94
C ASP A 80 -7.55 -6.52 -5.93
N GLY A 81 -6.93 -6.16 -7.06
CA GLY A 81 -7.47 -5.21 -8.03
C GLY A 81 -7.24 -3.73 -7.67
N LYS A 82 -6.57 -3.43 -6.55
CA LYS A 82 -6.11 -2.09 -6.19
C LYS A 82 -4.62 -1.90 -6.43
N GLN A 83 -4.19 -0.64 -6.36
CA GLN A 83 -2.86 -0.16 -6.70
C GLN A 83 -2.33 0.75 -5.59
N SER A 84 -1.00 0.75 -5.45
CA SER A 84 -0.27 1.74 -4.64
C SER A 84 0.50 2.68 -5.56
N ILE A 85 0.34 3.99 -5.37
CA ILE A 85 1.00 5.02 -6.18
C ILE A 85 2.09 5.69 -5.33
N PHE A 86 3.35 5.51 -5.70
CA PHE A 86 4.49 6.12 -5.04
C PHE A 86 4.89 7.41 -5.74
N HIS A 87 5.04 8.48 -4.96
CA HIS A 87 5.47 9.80 -5.41
C HIS A 87 6.94 9.98 -5.05
N LEU A 88 7.81 9.88 -6.06
CA LEU A 88 9.26 9.78 -5.87
C LEU A 88 9.96 10.86 -6.68
N TYR A 89 11.02 11.46 -6.16
CA TYR A 89 11.72 12.52 -6.89
C TYR A 89 13.21 12.60 -6.58
N ARG A 90 13.65 12.11 -5.41
CA ARG A 90 15.06 12.17 -5.04
C ARG A 90 15.81 11.01 -5.67
N CYS A 91 16.93 11.34 -6.28
CA CYS A 91 17.93 10.42 -6.79
C CYS A 91 18.39 9.40 -5.75
N GLY A 92 18.51 8.12 -6.12
CA GLY A 92 19.03 7.08 -5.24
C GLY A 92 18.58 5.67 -5.60
N THR A 93 19.13 4.70 -4.86
CA THR A 93 18.76 3.29 -4.95
C THR A 93 17.84 2.93 -3.79
N ARG A 94 16.79 2.18 -4.08
CA ARG A 94 15.75 1.76 -3.14
C ARG A 94 15.54 0.25 -3.23
N SER A 95 15.24 -0.37 -2.10
CA SER A 95 14.80 -1.76 -2.01
C SER A 95 13.31 -1.86 -2.29
N LEU A 96 12.94 -2.93 -2.97
CA LEU A 96 11.56 -3.26 -3.33
C LEU A 96 11.08 -4.46 -2.51
N SER A 97 9.80 -4.47 -2.18
CA SER A 97 9.16 -5.57 -1.45
C SER A 97 7.72 -5.74 -1.92
N ASN A 98 7.25 -6.98 -2.00
CA ASN A 98 5.86 -7.33 -2.36
C ASN A 98 5.40 -6.73 -3.70
N PHE A 99 6.28 -6.69 -4.71
CA PHE A 99 5.92 -6.37 -6.09
C PHE A 99 5.35 -7.63 -6.74
N VAL A 100 4.04 -7.84 -6.56
CA VAL A 100 3.38 -9.12 -6.87
C VAL A 100 2.27 -9.01 -7.91
N ASP A 101 2.09 -7.82 -8.49
CA ASP A 101 1.08 -7.55 -9.51
C ASP A 101 1.54 -6.36 -10.37
N ALA A 102 0.73 -5.95 -11.35
CA ALA A 102 1.06 -4.99 -12.40
C ALA A 102 1.83 -3.75 -11.90
N LEU A 103 2.91 -3.43 -12.62
CA LEU A 103 3.80 -2.28 -12.37
C LEU A 103 3.74 -1.32 -13.56
N SER A 104 3.49 -0.05 -13.26
CA SER A 104 3.47 1.03 -14.25
C SER A 104 4.20 2.26 -13.72
N VAL A 105 4.87 3.00 -14.60
CA VAL A 105 5.60 4.23 -14.24
C VAL A 105 5.26 5.36 -15.19
N LEU A 106 4.96 6.53 -14.62
CA LEU A 106 4.95 7.79 -15.34
C LEU A 106 6.07 8.68 -14.79
N ASN A 107 7.06 8.98 -15.62
CA ASN A 107 8.26 9.69 -15.20
C ASN A 107 8.28 11.10 -15.78
N ASN A 108 7.90 12.10 -14.97
CA ASN A 108 7.99 13.53 -15.32
C ASN A 108 9.24 14.20 -14.70
N GLN A 109 10.31 13.44 -14.50
CA GLN A 109 11.59 14.02 -14.11
C GLN A 109 12.29 14.69 -15.30
N THR A 110 13.27 15.54 -15.02
CA THR A 110 14.02 16.29 -16.03
C THR A 110 15.48 15.84 -16.10
N GLY A 111 16.24 16.30 -17.09
CA GLY A 111 17.69 16.10 -17.12
C GLY A 111 18.14 14.69 -17.53
N GLY A 112 17.31 13.95 -18.27
CA GLY A 112 17.61 12.60 -18.73
C GLY A 112 17.40 11.52 -17.67
N ALA A 113 16.65 11.83 -16.61
CA ALA A 113 16.42 10.91 -15.52
C ALA A 113 15.64 9.66 -15.92
N GLU A 114 15.99 8.52 -15.34
CA GLU A 114 15.33 7.24 -15.56
C GLU A 114 14.89 6.62 -14.22
N VAL A 115 13.74 5.96 -14.22
CA VAL A 115 13.43 4.97 -13.18
C VAL A 115 13.87 3.61 -13.70
N ARG A 116 14.72 2.91 -12.96
CA ARG A 116 15.21 1.59 -13.34
C ARG A 116 14.82 0.57 -12.29
N PHE A 117 14.28 -0.55 -12.73
CA PHE A 117 13.98 -1.70 -11.89
C PHE A 117 14.96 -2.81 -12.23
N THR A 118 15.56 -3.41 -11.21
CA THR A 118 16.54 -4.49 -11.35
C THR A 118 16.09 -5.70 -10.56
N GLY A 119 16.13 -6.85 -11.21
CA GLY A 119 15.90 -8.17 -10.62
C GLY A 119 17.07 -9.12 -10.92
N PRO A 120 17.33 -10.11 -10.06
CA PRO A 120 18.46 -11.02 -10.20
C PRO A 120 18.36 -11.95 -11.42
N LYS A 121 17.16 -12.23 -11.94
CA LYS A 121 16.93 -13.12 -13.08
C LYS A 121 16.65 -12.34 -14.36
N VAL A 122 15.85 -11.29 -14.28
CA VAL A 122 15.36 -10.56 -15.46
C VAL A 122 16.24 -9.37 -15.87
N GLY A 123 17.25 -9.03 -15.08
CA GLY A 123 18.14 -7.91 -15.36
C GLY A 123 17.48 -6.57 -15.06
N THR A 124 17.71 -5.57 -15.92
CA THR A 124 17.26 -4.19 -15.68
C THR A 124 16.25 -3.73 -16.73
N TYR A 125 15.13 -3.19 -16.27
CA TYR A 125 14.13 -2.50 -17.07
C TYR A 125 14.13 -1.01 -16.71
N LYS A 126 13.68 -0.17 -17.64
CA LYS A 126 13.77 1.28 -17.52
C LYS A 126 12.48 1.98 -17.95
N ALA A 127 12.17 3.06 -17.26
CA ALA A 127 11.19 4.07 -17.63
C ALA A 127 11.91 5.42 -17.76
N PRO A 128 12.39 5.79 -18.97
CA PRO A 128 12.93 7.11 -19.24
C PRO A 128 11.93 8.22 -18.92
N ALA A 129 12.46 9.41 -18.61
CA ALA A 129 11.68 10.62 -18.45
C ALA A 129 10.89 10.95 -19.72
N ASP A 130 9.57 10.79 -19.64
CA ASP A 130 8.60 11.24 -20.62
C ASP A 130 7.25 11.43 -19.90
N PRO A 131 6.77 12.69 -19.75
CA PRO A 131 5.52 12.96 -19.04
C PRO A 131 4.26 12.51 -19.79
N ASN A 132 4.39 12.04 -21.04
CA ASN A 132 3.26 11.62 -21.86
C ASN A 132 3.15 10.09 -21.99
N VAL A 133 4.10 9.34 -21.42
CA VAL A 133 4.18 7.88 -21.58
C VAL A 133 4.09 7.18 -20.24
N ILE A 134 3.07 6.34 -20.08
CA ILE A 134 3.00 5.36 -18.99
C ILE A 134 3.74 4.11 -19.43
N TRP A 135 4.86 3.83 -18.79
CA TRP A 135 5.66 2.63 -18.99
C TRP A 135 5.07 1.47 -18.22
N ASN A 136 4.54 0.47 -18.91
CA ASN A 136 4.03 -0.76 -18.30
C ASN A 136 5.10 -1.85 -18.32
N PHE A 137 5.27 -2.54 -17.20
CA PHE A 137 6.28 -3.58 -17.05
C PHE A 137 5.60 -4.96 -17.03
N PRO A 138 6.22 -5.98 -17.63
CA PRO A 138 5.65 -7.33 -17.64
C PRO A 138 5.57 -7.89 -16.21
N ASN A 139 4.50 -8.63 -15.91
CA ASN A 139 4.27 -9.19 -14.58
C ASN A 139 5.40 -10.14 -14.17
N GLU A 140 5.92 -10.93 -15.11
CA GLU A 140 7.00 -11.88 -14.85
C GLU A 140 8.28 -11.19 -14.38
N ALA A 141 8.56 -9.98 -14.90
CA ALA A 141 9.69 -9.17 -14.46
C ALA A 141 9.41 -8.49 -13.12
N THR A 142 8.17 -8.04 -12.91
CA THR A 142 7.75 -7.35 -11.69
C THR A 142 7.98 -8.19 -10.44
N PHE A 143 7.71 -9.50 -10.53
CA PHE A 143 7.90 -10.44 -9.42
C PHE A 143 9.38 -10.70 -9.09
N ASP A 144 10.29 -10.40 -10.02
CA ASP A 144 11.72 -10.60 -9.82
C ASP A 144 12.43 -9.32 -9.32
N PHE A 145 11.83 -8.15 -9.51
CA PHE A 145 12.45 -6.89 -9.10
C PHE A 145 12.65 -6.80 -7.59
N ASN A 146 13.89 -6.53 -7.18
CA ASN A 146 14.26 -6.36 -5.77
C ASN A 146 14.87 -4.97 -5.49
N THR A 147 15.26 -4.25 -6.53
CA THR A 147 15.94 -2.95 -6.44
C THR A 147 15.35 -2.00 -7.47
N MET A 148 15.20 -0.74 -7.09
CA MET A 148 14.88 0.34 -8.01
C MET A 148 15.86 1.49 -7.83
N SER A 149 16.41 2.02 -8.92
CA SER A 149 17.15 3.28 -8.90
C SER A 149 16.35 4.37 -9.61
N ILE A 150 16.44 5.58 -9.12
CA ILE A 150 15.90 6.78 -9.77
C ILE A 150 17.04 7.77 -9.94
N CYS A 151 17.36 8.13 -11.17
CA CYS A 151 18.31 9.14 -11.66
C CYS A 151 18.46 8.91 -13.16
#